data_AF-A0AB36E576-F1
#
_entry.id   AF-A0AB36E576-F1
#
_cell.length_a   1.000
_cell.length_b   1.000
_cell.length_c   1.000
_cell.angle_alpha   90.00
_cell.angle_beta   90.00
_cell.angle_gamma   90.00
#
_symmetry.space_group_name_H-M   'P 1'
#
loop_
_entity.id
_entity.type
_entity.pdbx_description
1 polymer ?
#
loop_
_entity_poly.entity_id
_entity_poly.type
_entity_poly.pdbx_seq_one_letter_code
_entity_poly.pdbx_strand_id
1 'polypeptide(L)'
;MKAKLKLISEQQGEFDLNTYIPDSQDIFSINIVMGIGIDDGSESLDYFDLTVCSLHWIKYYIKRPIILRHTMIINQYNFEDIKNGA
;
A
#
# COMPACT_ATOMS: atom_id res chain seq x y z
N MET A 1 17.68 -17.24 -1.60
CA MET A 1 17.73 -15.84 -1.11
C MET A 1 16.31 -15.43 -0.76
N LYS A 2 16.09 -14.86 0.42
CA LYS A 2 14.75 -14.44 0.89
C LYS A 2 14.62 -12.93 0.74
N ALA A 3 13.52 -12.48 0.16
CA ALA A 3 13.19 -11.05 0.08
C ALA A 3 12.60 -10.56 1.41
N LYS A 4 12.81 -9.29 1.72
CA LYS A 4 12.30 -8.62 2.90
C LYS A 4 11.83 -7.21 2.55
N LEU A 5 10.66 -6.84 3.06
CA LEU A 5 10.19 -5.46 3.08
C LEU A 5 11.09 -4.65 4.03
N LYS A 6 11.89 -3.74 3.47
CA LYS A 6 12.81 -2.87 4.21
C LYS A 6 12.24 -1.46 4.42
N LEU A 7 11.35 -1.02 3.53
CA LEU A 7 10.69 0.28 3.58
C LEU A 7 9.22 0.15 3.19
N ILE A 8 8.36 0.91 3.86
CA ILE A 8 6.99 1.18 3.43
C ILE A 8 6.65 2.61 3.82
N SER A 9 6.21 3.43 2.87
CA SER A 9 5.81 4.82 3.13
C SER A 9 4.72 5.25 2.17
N GLU A 10 4.01 6.33 2.51
CA GLU A 10 3.21 7.06 1.52
C GLU A 10 4.14 7.51 0.38
N GLN A 11 3.64 7.47 -0.86
CA GLN A 11 4.45 7.65 -2.06
C GLN A 11 5.14 9.01 -2.12
N GLN A 12 4.45 10.08 -1.67
CA GLN A 12 4.93 11.46 -1.72
C GLN A 12 5.53 11.94 -0.39
N GLY A 13 5.41 11.14 0.67
CA GLY A 13 5.85 11.49 2.03
C GLY A 13 5.00 12.58 2.68
N GLU A 14 3.75 12.77 2.24
CA GLU A 14 2.87 13.83 2.75
C GLU A 14 2.32 13.52 4.14
N PHE A 15 2.19 12.24 4.49
CA PHE A 15 1.71 11.79 5.78
C PHE A 15 2.34 10.44 6.20
N ASP A 16 2.28 10.17 7.50
CA ASP A 16 2.74 8.91 8.08
C ASP A 16 1.62 7.87 8.05
N LEU A 17 1.89 6.70 7.46
CA LEU A 17 0.95 5.59 7.39
C LEU A 17 0.53 5.07 8.79
N ASN A 18 1.37 5.22 9.81
CA ASN A 18 1.06 4.79 11.17
C ASN A 18 -0.01 5.66 11.84
N THR A 19 -0.10 6.94 11.46
CA THR A 19 -1.00 7.91 12.07
C THR A 19 -2.09 8.41 11.13
N TYR A 20 -2.01 8.03 9.86
CA TYR A 20 -3.01 8.35 8.85
C TYR A 20 -4.38 7.78 9.23
N ILE A 21 -5.38 8.64 9.16
CA ILE A 21 -6.78 8.28 9.30
C ILE A 21 -7.48 8.84 8.06
N PRO A 22 -8.04 7.98 7.17
CA PRO A 22 -8.77 8.47 6.03
C PRO A 22 -10.02 9.22 6.47
N ASP A 23 -10.42 10.24 5.70
CA ASP A 23 -11.66 11.00 5.92
C ASP A 23 -12.90 10.09 5.97
N SER A 24 -12.86 8.96 5.24
CA SER A 24 -13.83 7.89 5.29
C SER A 24 -13.13 6.54 5.41
N GLN A 25 -13.44 5.81 6.48
CA GLN A 25 -12.96 4.44 6.67
C GLN A 25 -13.44 3.47 5.59
N ASP A 26 -14.59 3.75 4.99
CA ASP A 26 -15.19 2.87 3.99
C ASP A 26 -14.75 3.22 2.57
N ILE A 27 -14.36 4.47 2.29
CA ILE A 27 -14.05 4.94 0.93
C ILE A 27 -12.72 5.67 0.93
N PHE A 28 -11.64 4.95 0.62
CA PHE A 28 -10.30 5.54 0.50
C PHE A 28 -9.47 4.84 -0.58
N SER A 29 -8.46 5.55 -1.06
CA SER A 29 -7.38 5.02 -1.88
C SER A 29 -6.12 5.83 -1.58
N ILE A 30 -5.03 5.14 -1.28
CA ILE A 30 -3.71 5.73 -1.04
C ILE A 30 -2.68 5.02 -1.92
N ASN A 31 -1.62 5.74 -2.28
CA ASN A 31 -0.47 5.14 -2.93
C ASN A 31 0.68 5.07 -1.94
N ILE A 32 1.30 3.91 -1.89
CA ILE A 32 2.46 3.65 -1.03
C ILE A 32 3.61 3.16 -1.90
N VAL A 33 4.83 3.45 -1.44
CA VAL A 33 6.04 2.89 -2.01
C VAL A 33 6.61 1.86 -1.04
N MET A 34 6.96 0.70 -1.57
CA MET A 34 7.61 -0.39 -0.85
C MET A 34 9.05 -0.51 -1.32
N GLY A 35 9.98 -0.57 -0.38
CA GLY A 35 11.37 -0.95 -0.65
C GLY A 35 11.58 -2.41 -0.28
N ILE A 36 11.86 -3.26 -1.26
CA ILE A 36 12.06 -4.71 -1.07
C ILE A 36 13.50 -5.04 -1.43
N GLY A 37 14.20 -5.73 -0.53
CA GLY A 37 15.59 -6.12 -0.72
C GLY A 37 15.89 -7.51 -0.20
N ILE A 38 17.12 -7.98 -0.43
CA ILE A 38 17.60 -9.26 0.09
C ILE A 38 17.77 -9.16 1.61
N ASP A 39 17.35 -10.19 2.34
CA ASP A 39 17.55 -10.31 3.80
C ASP A 39 18.98 -10.80 4.12
N ASP A 40 19.98 -9.99 3.80
CA ASP A 40 21.41 -10.25 4.00
C ASP A 40 22.12 -9.19 4.85
N GLY A 41 21.34 -8.28 5.47
CA GLY A 41 21.87 -7.15 6.22
C GLY A 41 22.39 -5.99 5.38
N SER A 42 22.32 -6.07 4.05
CA SER A 42 22.58 -4.92 3.17
C SER A 42 21.45 -3.89 3.22
N GLU A 43 21.76 -2.65 2.83
CA GLU A 43 20.75 -1.61 2.61
C GLU A 43 20.18 -1.61 1.18
N SER A 44 20.63 -2.55 0.33
CA SER A 44 20.16 -2.65 -1.06
C SER A 44 18.68 -3.05 -1.11
N LEU A 45 17.91 -2.29 -1.87
CA LEU A 45 16.48 -2.53 -2.14
C LEU A 45 16.08 -1.97 -3.50
N ASP A 46 15.00 -2.51 -4.05
CA ASP A 46 14.28 -1.97 -5.19
C ASP A 46 12.94 -1.41 -4.74
N TYR A 47 12.44 -0.41 -5.46
CA TYR A 47 11.19 0.28 -5.14
C TYR A 47 10.02 -0.26 -5.96
N PHE A 48 8.87 -0.43 -5.30
CA PHE A 48 7.64 -0.91 -5.89
C PHE A 48 6.48 -0.01 -5.45
N ASP A 49 5.73 0.51 -6.42
CA ASP A 49 4.50 1.25 -6.15
C ASP A 49 3.35 0.26 -5.87
N LEU A 50 2.56 0.55 -4.84
CA LEU A 50 1.37 -0.20 -4.46
C LEU A 50 0.22 0.75 -4.17
N THR A 51 -0.91 0.54 -4.82
CA THR A 51 -2.16 1.25 -4.48
C THR A 51 -2.92 0.43 -3.44
N VAL A 52 -3.26 1.04 -2.31
CA VAL A 52 -4.14 0.43 -1.29
C VAL A 52 -5.47 1.14 -1.33
N CYS A 53 -6.56 0.41 -1.53
CA CYS A 53 -7.89 1.02 -1.59
C CYS A 53 -8.95 0.16 -0.92
N SER A 54 -10.04 0.81 -0.53
CA SER A 54 -11.19 0.09 0.00
C SER A 54 -12.03 -0.53 -1.12
N LEU A 55 -12.74 -1.62 -0.81
CA LEU A 55 -13.67 -2.24 -1.77
C LEU A 55 -14.74 -1.25 -2.25
N HIS A 56 -15.25 -0.39 -1.38
CA HIS A 56 -16.25 0.61 -1.78
C HIS A 56 -15.65 1.68 -2.70
N TRP A 57 -14.38 2.07 -2.51
CA TRP A 57 -13.72 3.01 -3.42
C TRP A 57 -13.76 2.49 -4.87
N ILE A 58 -13.45 1.21 -5.07
CA ILE A 58 -13.55 0.57 -6.41
C ILE A 58 -14.98 0.65 -6.94
N LYS A 59 -15.97 0.25 -6.15
CA LYS A 59 -17.39 0.26 -6.54
C LYS A 59 -17.88 1.66 -6.92
N TYR A 60 -17.43 2.68 -6.21
CA TYR A 60 -17.86 4.06 -6.44
C TYR A 60 -17.14 4.71 -7.63
N TYR A 61 -15.84 4.52 -7.78
CA TYR A 61 -15.03 5.27 -8.75
C TYR A 61 -14.71 4.50 -10.03
N ILE A 62 -14.64 3.17 -10.00
CA ILE A 62 -14.33 2.37 -11.19
C ILE A 62 -15.62 2.03 -11.96
N LYS A 63 -15.77 2.61 -13.15
CA LYS A 63 -16.99 2.48 -13.99
C LYS A 63 -16.81 1.61 -15.23
N ARG A 64 -15.59 1.13 -15.49
CA ARG A 64 -15.24 0.33 -16.67
C ARG A 64 -14.28 -0.79 -16.24
N PRO A 65 -14.18 -1.88 -17.01
CA PRO A 65 -13.19 -2.92 -16.75
C PRO A 65 -11.78 -2.31 -16.70
N ILE A 66 -11.03 -2.66 -15.66
CA ILE A 66 -9.62 -2.29 -15.48
C ILE A 66 -8.81 -3.51 -15.07
N ILE A 67 -7.50 -3.45 -15.32
CA ILE A 67 -6.54 -4.41 -14.77
C ILE A 67 -5.92 -3.77 -13.53
N LEU A 68 -6.13 -4.39 -12.37
CA LEU A 68 -5.53 -3.98 -11.11
C LEU A 68 -4.10 -4.55 -11.05
N ARG A 69 -3.10 -3.69 -11.24
CA ARG A 69 -1.69 -4.04 -11.03
C ARG A 69 -1.20 -3.41 -9.75
N HIS A 70 -0.47 -4.18 -8.95
CA HIS A 70 0.08 -3.74 -7.67
C HIS A 70 -0.99 -3.00 -6.84
N THR A 71 -2.11 -3.68 -6.62
CA THR A 71 -3.24 -3.12 -5.88
C THR A 71 -3.60 -4.06 -4.74
N MET A 72 -3.68 -3.52 -3.53
CA MET A 72 -4.21 -4.20 -2.35
C MET A 72 -5.60 -3.66 -2.05
N ILE A 73 -6.58 -4.57 -1.97
CA ILE A 73 -7.96 -4.22 -1.64
C ILE A 73 -8.22 -4.66 -0.20
N ILE A 74 -8.55 -3.70 0.66
CA ILE A 74 -8.86 -3.94 2.07
C ILE A 74 -10.26 -3.43 2.40
N ASN A 75 -10.81 -3.84 3.53
CA ASN A 75 -12.15 -3.40 3.92
C ASN A 75 -12.12 -2.02 4.58
N GLN A 76 -11.21 -1.84 5.55
CA GLN A 76 -10.99 -0.62 6.32
C GLN A 76 -9.50 -0.36 6.44
N TYR A 77 -9.11 0.89 6.71
CA TYR A 77 -7.71 1.24 6.83
C TYR A 77 -7.12 0.68 8.13
N ASN A 78 -6.13 -0.20 7.99
CA ASN A 78 -5.31 -0.69 9.08
C ASN A 78 -3.88 -0.87 8.55
N PHE A 79 -2.96 -0.05 9.04
CA PHE A 79 -1.59 -0.08 8.55
C PHE A 79 -0.87 -1.40 8.86
N GLU A 80 -1.15 -2.03 10.00
CA GLU A 80 -0.55 -3.32 10.33
C GLU A 80 -1.03 -4.43 9.39
N ASP A 81 -2.30 -4.40 8.98
CA ASP A 81 -2.82 -5.36 8.00
C ASP A 81 -2.17 -5.16 6.63
N ILE A 82 -1.98 -3.90 6.21
CA ILE A 82 -1.28 -3.55 4.97
C ILE A 82 0.16 -4.06 5.01
N LYS A 83 0.88 -3.79 6.11
CA LYS A 83 2.28 -4.17 6.28
C LYS A 83 2.49 -5.68 6.35
N ASN A 84 1.56 -6.41 6.95
CA ASN A 84 1.63 -7.88 7.03
C ASN A 84 1.22 -8.57 5.73
N GLY A 85 0.42 -7.90 4.89
CA GLY A 85 0.02 -8.38 3.56
C GLY A 85 0.98 -8.03 2.43
N ALA A 86 1.94 -7.14 2.67
CA ALA A 86 2.98 -6.70 1.73
C ALA A 86 4.25 -7.55 1.84
#